data_AF-A0A2W2MUI5-F1
#
_entry.id   AF-A0A2W2MUI5-F1
#
_cell.length_a   1.000
_cell.length_b   1.000
_cell.length_c   1.000
_cell.angle_alpha   90.00
_cell.angle_beta   90.00
_cell.angle_gamma   90.00
#
_symmetry.space_group_name_H-M   'P 1'
#
loop_
_entity.id
_entity.type
_entity.pdbx_description
1 polymer ?
#
loop_
_entity_poly.entity_id
_entity_poly.type
_entity_poly.pdbx_seq_one_letter_code
_entity_poly.pdbx_strand_id
1 'polypeptide(L)'
;MSLDAARTEPRLERAAAEEARRRLEHARGTRLVQLEALGETGQTADDHLMSSQREAIERVLKEIDEAFARIEDGTYGTCLGCGKPVPAERLEILPYTGHCVSCRRRTA
;
A
#
# COMPACT_ATOMS: atom_id res chain seq x y z
N MET A 1 -27.18 -29.66 -5.51
CA MET A 1 -26.25 -29.62 -4.36
C MET A 1 -24.92 -29.15 -4.92
N SER A 2 -24.60 -27.86 -4.74
CA SER A 2 -23.57 -27.15 -5.52
C SER A 2 -22.17 -27.39 -4.96
N LEU A 3 -21.34 -28.12 -5.70
CA LEU A 3 -19.90 -28.25 -5.46
C LEU A 3 -19.09 -27.07 -6.06
N ASP A 4 -19.76 -26.04 -6.57
CA ASP A 4 -19.13 -24.90 -7.26
C ASP A 4 -18.80 -23.69 -6.35
N ALA A 5 -19.47 -23.54 -5.20
CA ALA A 5 -19.24 -22.39 -4.30
C ALA A 5 -17.81 -22.39 -3.72
N ALA A 6 -17.38 -23.53 -3.18
CA ALA A 6 -16.08 -23.68 -2.50
C ALA A 6 -14.85 -23.54 -3.43
N ARG A 7 -15.02 -23.67 -4.76
CA ARG A 7 -13.93 -23.47 -5.73
C ARG A 7 -13.85 -22.03 -6.25
N THR A 8 -14.93 -21.27 -6.10
CA THR A 8 -15.04 -19.89 -6.58
C THR A 8 -14.37 -18.91 -5.61
N GLU A 9 -14.55 -19.12 -4.31
CA GLU A 9 -13.96 -18.30 -3.24
C GLU A 9 -12.43 -18.16 -3.34
N PRO A 10 -11.62 -19.24 -3.41
CA PRO A 10 -10.17 -19.13 -3.52
C PRO A 10 -9.70 -18.51 -4.85
N ARG A 11 -10.52 -18.54 -5.90
CA ARG A 11 -10.20 -17.88 -7.17
C ARG A 11 -10.46 -16.38 -7.11
N LEU A 12 -11.51 -15.95 -6.40
CA LEU A 12 -11.83 -14.53 -6.17
C LEU A 12 -10.79 -13.87 -5.26
N GLU A 13 -10.36 -14.55 -4.20
CA GLU A 13 -9.30 -14.07 -3.31
C GLU A 13 -7.96 -13.89 -4.05
N ARG A 14 -7.59 -14.86 -4.90
CA ARG A 14 -6.38 -14.73 -5.76
C ARG A 14 -6.48 -13.58 -6.74
N ALA A 15 -7.63 -13.41 -7.40
CA ALA A 15 -7.84 -12.30 -8.32
C ALA A 15 -7.77 -10.93 -7.61
N ALA A 16 -8.31 -10.84 -6.39
CA ALA A 16 -8.21 -9.64 -5.56
C ALA A 16 -6.76 -9.34 -5.14
N ALA A 17 -6.00 -10.37 -4.76
CA ALA A 17 -4.58 -10.25 -4.43
C ALA A 17 -3.73 -9.81 -5.64
N GLU A 18 -3.98 -10.35 -6.83
CA GLU A 18 -3.32 -9.93 -8.07
C GLU A 18 -3.63 -8.47 -8.43
N GLU A 19 -4.89 -8.06 -8.28
CA GLU A 19 -5.29 -6.67 -8.50
C GLU A 19 -4.64 -5.71 -7.49
N ALA A 20 -4.60 -6.09 -6.21
CA ALA A 20 -3.88 -5.34 -5.19
C ALA A 20 -2.38 -5.22 -5.56
N ARG A 21 -1.75 -6.31 -6.02
CA ARG A 21 -0.35 -6.31 -6.46
C ARG A 21 -0.12 -5.34 -7.62
N ARG A 22 -0.97 -5.35 -8.64
CA ARG A 22 -0.89 -4.40 -9.78
C ARG A 22 -0.98 -2.94 -9.31
N ARG A 23 -1.89 -2.63 -8.38
CA ARG A 23 -2.04 -1.27 -7.82
C ARG A 23 -0.81 -0.85 -7.03
N LEU A 24 -0.23 -1.75 -6.25
CA LEU A 24 1.00 -1.50 -5.51
C LEU A 24 2.20 -1.28 -6.43
N GLU A 25 2.33 -2.06 -7.52
CA GLU A 25 3.38 -1.87 -8.52
C GLU A 25 3.29 -0.49 -9.17
N HIS A 26 2.08 -0.08 -9.57
CA HIS A 26 1.85 1.25 -10.12
C HIS A 26 2.19 2.37 -9.12
N ALA A 27 1.78 2.21 -7.85
CA ALA A 27 2.10 3.15 -6.79
C ALA A 27 3.62 3.24 -6.55
N ARG A 28 4.32 2.09 -6.53
CA ARG A 28 5.78 2.00 -6.35
C ARG A 28 6.51 2.71 -7.48
N GLY A 29 6.16 2.41 -8.73
CA GLY A 29 6.76 3.04 -9.91
C GLY A 29 6.62 4.57 -9.86
N THR A 30 5.42 5.06 -9.55
CA THR A 30 5.16 6.50 -9.41
C THR A 30 6.04 7.16 -8.33
N ARG A 31 6.18 6.51 -7.17
CA ARG A 31 7.00 7.02 -6.06
C ARG A 31 8.49 7.00 -6.36
N LEU A 32 8.99 6.00 -7.09
CA LEU A 32 10.39 5.95 -7.52
C LEU A 32 10.74 7.08 -8.48
N VAL A 33 9.88 7.36 -9.47
CA VAL A 33 10.05 8.50 -10.39
C VAL A 33 10.06 9.82 -9.61
N GLN A 34 9.16 9.97 -8.63
CA GLN A 34 9.14 11.16 -7.77
C GLN A 34 10.43 11.30 -6.96
N LEU A 35 10.96 10.21 -6.41
CA LEU A 35 12.19 10.20 -5.62
C LEU A 35 13.41 10.58 -6.47
N GLU A 36 13.49 10.07 -7.70
CA GLU A 36 14.53 10.38 -8.66
C GLU A 36 14.53 11.89 -9.00
N ALA A 37 13.37 12.46 -9.31
CA ALA A 37 13.24 13.89 -9.60
C ALA A 37 13.70 14.80 -8.45
N LEU A 38 13.52 14.38 -7.19
CA LEU A 38 14.04 15.12 -6.02
C LEU A 38 15.56 15.03 -5.87
N GLY A 39 16.22 14.03 -6.47
CA GLY A 39 17.67 13.87 -6.45
C GLY A 39 18.40 14.81 -7.42
N GLU A 40 17.77 15.14 -8.55
CA GLU A 40 18.37 15.98 -9.60
C GLU A 40 18.39 17.48 -9.24
N THR A 41 17.58 17.90 -8.26
CA THR A 41 17.31 19.32 -7.94
C THR A 41 18.19 19.91 -6.83
N GLY A 42 19.17 19.16 -6.30
CA GLY A 42 19.91 19.45 -5.06
C GLY A 42 20.97 20.57 -5.10
N GLN A 43 20.67 21.77 -5.64
CA GLN A 43 21.61 22.93 -5.61
C GLN A 43 20.96 24.27 -5.20
N THR A 44 19.84 24.30 -4.48
CA THR A 44 19.22 25.57 -4.02
C THR A 44 18.65 25.50 -2.60
N ALA A 45 18.40 26.67 -1.99
CA ALA A 45 18.20 26.94 -0.56
C ALA A 45 16.99 26.29 0.16
N ASP A 46 16.39 25.23 -0.39
CA ASP A 46 15.22 24.54 0.16
C ASP A 46 15.53 23.09 0.60
N ASP A 47 16.76 22.84 1.06
CA ASP A 47 17.26 21.52 1.42
C ASP A 47 16.37 20.80 2.47
N HIS A 48 15.82 21.54 3.44
CA HIS A 48 14.99 20.95 4.49
C HIS A 48 13.63 20.48 3.98
N LEU A 49 12.97 21.25 3.11
CA LEU A 49 11.70 20.82 2.50
C LEU A 49 11.94 19.59 1.63
N MET A 50 13.00 19.62 0.81
CA MET A 50 13.34 18.51 -0.08
C MET A 50 13.69 17.23 0.70
N SER A 51 14.39 17.35 1.83
CA SER A 51 14.63 16.23 2.75
C SER A 51 13.32 15.66 3.30
N SER A 52 12.41 16.50 3.78
CA SER A 52 11.13 16.05 4.33
C SER A 52 10.25 15.33 3.29
N GLN A 53 10.29 15.79 2.03
CA GLN A 53 9.59 15.15 0.91
C GLN A 53 10.20 13.80 0.55
N ARG A 54 11.54 13.73 0.48
CA ARG A 54 12.29 12.48 0.26
C ARG A 54 11.92 11.44 1.31
N GLU A 55 12.02 11.80 2.59
CA GLU A 55 11.66 10.89 3.68
C GLU A 55 10.20 10.45 3.62
N ALA A 56 9.28 11.34 3.23
CA ALA A 56 7.87 10.99 3.07
C ALA A 56 7.67 9.93 1.97
N ILE A 57 8.38 10.07 0.85
CA ILE A 57 8.33 9.09 -0.24
C ILE A 57 8.95 7.76 0.19
N GLU A 58 10.10 7.79 0.86
CA GLU A 58 10.76 6.59 1.39
C GLU A 58 9.87 5.85 2.39
N ARG A 59 9.17 6.57 3.27
CA ARG A 59 8.16 5.98 4.17
C ARG A 59 7.04 5.29 3.39
N VAL A 60 6.53 5.89 2.32
CA VAL A 60 5.50 5.27 1.48
C VAL A 60 6.04 4.05 0.73
N LEU A 61 7.26 4.10 0.21
CA LEU A 61 7.91 2.95 -0.44
C LEU A 61 8.03 1.78 0.54
N LYS A 62 8.39 2.04 1.80
CA LYS A 62 8.39 1.03 2.85
C LYS A 62 6.99 0.46 3.11
N GLU A 63 5.96 1.32 3.24
CA GLU A 63 4.56 0.85 3.40
C GLU A 63 4.10 -0.02 2.20
N ILE A 64 4.57 0.28 0.98
CA ILE A 64 4.31 -0.51 -0.23
C ILE A 64 5.01 -1.87 -0.16
N ASP A 65 6.28 -1.92 0.22
CA ASP A 65 7.04 -3.17 0.36
C ASP A 65 6.41 -4.08 1.44
N GLU A 66 5.97 -3.49 2.56
CA GLU A 66 5.19 -4.20 3.58
C GLU A 66 3.84 -4.70 3.06
N ALA A 67 3.20 -3.97 2.14
CA ALA A 67 1.94 -4.41 1.54
C ALA A 67 2.14 -5.60 0.59
N PHE A 68 3.25 -5.66 -0.15
CA PHE A 68 3.61 -6.84 -0.93
C PHE A 68 3.82 -8.07 -0.05
N ALA A 69 4.52 -7.91 1.08
CA ALA A 69 4.69 -9.00 2.05
C ALA A 69 3.35 -9.51 2.57
N ARG A 70 2.40 -8.61 2.86
CA ARG A 70 1.03 -8.98 3.28
C ARG A 70 0.22 -9.71 2.19
N ILE A 71 0.52 -9.46 0.91
CA ILE A 71 -0.11 -10.21 -0.18
C ILE A 71 0.45 -11.63 -0.22
N GLU A 72 1.76 -11.78 0.00
CA GLU A 72 2.45 -13.07 -0.01
C GLU A 72 2.07 -13.96 1.18
N ASP A 73 1.85 -13.36 2.36
CA ASP A 73 1.42 -14.08 3.56
C ASP A 73 -0.10 -14.29 3.66
N GLY A 74 -0.88 -13.69 2.74
CA GLY A 74 -2.34 -13.79 2.69
C GLY A 74 -3.08 -12.90 3.71
N THR A 75 -2.41 -11.96 4.37
CA THR A 75 -3.01 -11.06 5.37
C THR A 75 -3.40 -9.68 4.82
N TYR A 76 -3.15 -9.42 3.54
CA TYR A 76 -3.51 -8.16 2.88
C TYR A 76 -5.00 -7.84 3.06
N GLY A 77 -5.28 -6.58 3.39
CA GLY A 77 -6.64 -6.12 3.72
C GLY A 77 -7.05 -6.35 5.18
N THR A 78 -6.18 -6.88 6.03
CA THR A 78 -6.39 -6.92 7.49
C THR A 78 -5.67 -5.77 8.18
N CYS A 79 -6.36 -5.08 9.10
CA CYS A 79 -5.79 -3.96 9.84
C CYS A 79 -4.78 -4.44 10.88
N LEU A 80 -3.54 -3.95 10.80
CA LEU A 80 -2.45 -4.28 11.74
C LEU A 80 -2.72 -3.83 13.18
N GLY A 81 -3.57 -2.81 13.38
CA GLY A 81 -3.86 -2.26 14.71
C GLY A 81 -5.05 -2.90 15.43
N CYS A 82 -5.99 -3.52 14.71
CA CYS A 82 -7.19 -4.08 15.33
C CYS A 82 -7.64 -5.44 14.78
N GLY A 83 -6.95 -5.99 13.80
CA GLY A 83 -7.26 -7.29 13.19
C GLY A 83 -8.55 -7.31 12.34
N LYS A 84 -9.25 -6.19 12.21
CA LYS A 84 -10.49 -6.11 11.40
C LYS A 84 -10.17 -5.85 9.93
N PRO A 85 -11.06 -6.22 8.99
CA PRO A 85 -10.91 -5.87 7.59
C PRO A 85 -10.74 -4.36 7.39
N VAL A 86 -9.81 -3.98 6.52
CA VAL A 86 -9.66 -2.63 5.99
C VAL A 86 -10.73 -2.45 4.91
N PRO A 87 -11.50 -1.35 4.93
CA PRO A 87 -12.52 -1.10 3.90
C PRO A 87 -11.94 -1.16 2.48
N ALA A 88 -12.66 -1.78 1.55
CA ALA A 88 -12.19 -1.97 0.18
C ALA A 88 -11.95 -0.62 -0.52
N GLU A 89 -12.84 0.35 -0.30
CA GLU A 89 -12.77 1.71 -0.83
C GLU A 89 -11.49 2.41 -0.37
N ARG A 90 -11.01 2.07 0.83
CA ARG A 90 -9.74 2.60 1.34
C ARG A 90 -8.55 1.96 0.64
N LEU A 91 -8.57 0.65 0.38
CA LEU A 91 -7.51 -0.06 -0.36
C LEU A 91 -7.50 0.30 -1.84
N GLU A 92 -8.62 0.76 -2.40
CA GLU A 92 -8.69 1.33 -3.74
C GLU A 92 -7.94 2.66 -3.83
N ILE A 93 -8.06 3.52 -2.83
CA ILE A 93 -7.40 4.84 -2.80
C ILE A 93 -5.95 4.74 -2.29
N LEU A 94 -5.72 3.92 -1.27
CA LEU A 94 -4.44 3.76 -0.57
C LEU A 94 -4.09 2.26 -0.45
N PRO A 95 -3.65 1.60 -1.55
CA PRO A 95 -3.41 0.16 -1.57
C PRO A 95 -2.31 -0.30 -0.60
N TYR A 96 -1.37 0.58 -0.25
CA TYR A 96 -0.28 0.25 0.69
C TYR A 96 -0.67 0.35 2.17
N THR A 97 -1.88 0.81 2.49
CA THR A 97 -2.24 1.04 3.90
C THR A 97 -2.41 -0.26 4.68
N GLY A 98 -1.69 -0.39 5.80
CA GLY A 98 -1.86 -1.49 6.76
C GLY A 98 -2.94 -1.24 7.82
N HIS A 99 -3.62 -0.10 7.80
CA HIS A 99 -4.50 0.33 8.90
C HIS A 99 -5.87 0.79 8.40
N CYS A 100 -6.92 0.45 9.15
CA CYS A 100 -8.25 1.01 8.94
C CYS A 100 -8.30 2.48 9.38
N VAL A 101 -9.34 3.21 8.93
CA VAL A 101 -9.53 4.64 9.21
C VAL A 101 -9.49 4.93 10.72
N SER A 102 -10.18 4.12 11.52
CA SER A 102 -10.22 4.28 12.98
C SER A 102 -8.86 4.10 13.64
N CYS A 103 -8.06 3.13 13.19
CA CYS A 103 -6.71 2.93 13.75
C CYS A 103 -5.76 4.05 13.33
N ARG A 104 -5.80 4.46 12.05
CA ARG A 104 -4.95 5.53 11.55
C ARG A 104 -5.21 6.86 12.27
N ARG A 105 -6.47 7.15 12.64
CA ARG A 105 -6.84 8.35 13.44
C ARG A 105 -6.29 8.35 14.87
N ARG A 106 -5.92 7.20 15.43
CA ARG A 106 -5.36 7.09 16.78
C ARG A 106 -3.84 7.21 16.81
N THR A 107 -3.19 6.97 15.67
CA THR A 107 -1.73 6.95 15.52
C THR A 107 -1.19 8.13 14.72
N ALA A 108 -2.07 8.95 14.14
CA ALA A 108 -1.73 10.20 13.46
C ALA A 108 -1.81 11.36 14.46
#